data_AF-A0A7W1DNM3-F1
#
_entry.id   AF-A0A7W1DNM3-F1
#
_cell.length_a   1.000
_cell.length_b   1.000
_cell.length_c   1.000
_cell.angle_alpha   90.00
_cell.angle_beta   90.00
_cell.angle_gamma   90.00
#
_symmetry.space_group_name_H-M   'P 1'
#
loop_
_entity.id
_entity.type
_entity.pdbx_description
1 polymer ?
#
loop_
_entity_poly.entity_id
_entity_poly.type
_entity_poly.pdbx_seq_one_letter_code
_entity_poly.pdbx_strand_id
1 'polypeptide(L)'
;MKQKEEWLMLCHNTQISRRRWQTALRYSLSLSLSFAGAAAYAQAPAQEQAVTWTADDAQLKWGPCPSFLPKGCGIAVLHGDPAKDNVDVFLKVPAKSSLPLHWHTSAERMV
;
A
#
# COMPACT_ATOMS: atom_id res chain seq x y z
N MET A 1 -8.20 -70.55 2.84
CA MET A 1 -7.44 -69.36 3.29
C MET A 1 -7.43 -68.21 2.27
N LYS A 2 -7.50 -68.48 0.95
CA LYS A 2 -7.44 -67.46 -0.10
C LYS A 2 -8.55 -66.39 -0.06
N GLN A 3 -9.74 -66.75 0.42
CA GLN A 3 -10.89 -65.85 0.40
C GLN A 3 -10.85 -64.76 1.49
N LYS A 4 -10.15 -64.98 2.62
CA LYS A 4 -9.99 -63.95 3.67
C LYS A 4 -9.07 -62.81 3.22
N GLU A 5 -8.06 -63.12 2.40
CA GLU A 5 -7.09 -62.16 1.86
C GLU A 5 -7.75 -61.17 0.87
N GLU A 6 -8.67 -61.66 0.03
CA GLU A 6 -9.39 -60.82 -0.95
C GLU A 6 -10.32 -59.81 -0.27
N TRP A 7 -11.05 -60.22 0.78
CA TRP A 7 -11.90 -59.33 1.57
C TRP A 7 -11.10 -58.25 2.31
N LEU A 8 -9.90 -58.57 2.80
CA LEU A 8 -9.01 -57.60 3.46
C LEU A 8 -8.44 -56.57 2.48
N MET A 9 -8.12 -56.96 1.24
CA MET A 9 -7.63 -56.05 0.21
C MET A 9 -8.71 -55.09 -0.31
N LEU A 10 -9.94 -55.57 -0.52
CA LEU A 10 -11.07 -54.73 -0.95
C LEU A 10 -11.42 -53.65 0.09
N CYS A 11 -11.32 -53.98 1.38
CA CYS A 11 -11.59 -53.03 2.46
C CYS A 11 -10.50 -51.94 2.54
N HIS A 12 -9.22 -52.30 2.39
CA HIS A 12 -8.10 -51.35 2.37
C HIS A 12 -8.14 -50.39 1.17
N ASN A 13 -8.43 -50.88 -0.04
CA ASN A 13 -8.47 -50.04 -1.25
C ASN A 13 -9.58 -48.97 -1.16
N THR A 14 -10.73 -49.34 -0.59
CA THR A 14 -11.87 -48.43 -0.38
C THR A 14 -11.55 -47.34 0.67
N GLN A 15 -10.78 -47.67 1.71
CA GLN A 15 -10.35 -46.72 2.75
C GLN A 15 -9.29 -45.73 2.23
N ILE A 16 -8.35 -46.19 1.38
CA ILE A 16 -7.31 -45.34 0.77
C ILE A 16 -7.92 -44.36 -0.25
N SER A 17 -8.88 -44.81 -1.06
CA SER A 17 -9.60 -43.95 -2.01
C SER A 17 -10.37 -42.84 -1.28
N ARG A 18 -11.13 -43.17 -0.23
CA ARG A 18 -11.87 -42.17 0.57
C ARG A 18 -10.97 -41.15 1.25
N ARG A 19 -9.80 -41.56 1.76
CA ARG A 19 -8.80 -40.62 2.33
C ARG A 19 -8.22 -39.65 1.31
N ARG A 20 -7.93 -40.11 0.08
CA ARG A 20 -7.40 -39.28 -1.00
C ARG A 20 -8.41 -38.25 -1.52
N TRP A 21 -9.70 -38.61 -1.55
CA TRP A 21 -10.78 -37.69 -1.92
C TRP A 21 -11.04 -36.65 -0.82
N GLN A 22 -10.97 -37.05 0.44
CA GLN A 22 -11.12 -36.14 1.58
C GLN A 22 -9.97 -35.14 1.69
N THR A 23 -8.72 -35.53 1.41
CA THR A 23 -7.59 -34.61 1.42
C THR A 23 -7.62 -33.65 0.23
N ALA A 24 -7.94 -34.12 -0.98
CA ALA A 24 -8.07 -33.25 -2.16
C ALA A 24 -9.17 -32.19 -1.97
N LEU A 25 -10.33 -32.57 -1.41
CA LEU A 25 -11.43 -31.64 -1.15
C LEU A 25 -11.05 -30.59 -0.09
N ARG A 26 -10.29 -30.99 0.94
CA ARG A 26 -9.79 -30.08 1.99
C ARG A 26 -8.75 -29.10 1.46
N TYR A 27 -7.79 -29.56 0.65
CA TYR A 27 -6.78 -28.67 0.06
C TYR A 27 -7.40 -27.69 -0.95
N SER A 28 -8.36 -28.13 -1.77
CA SER A 28 -9.10 -27.24 -2.68
C SER A 28 -9.95 -26.20 -1.95
N LEU A 29 -10.57 -26.56 -0.82
CA LEU A 29 -11.33 -25.62 0.01
C LEU A 29 -10.41 -24.61 0.73
N SER A 30 -9.26 -25.05 1.25
CA SER A 30 -8.27 -24.15 1.85
C SER A 30 -7.64 -23.20 0.83
N LEU A 31 -7.38 -23.66 -0.40
CA LEU A 31 -6.80 -22.83 -1.45
C LEU A 31 -7.78 -21.75 -1.95
N SER A 32 -9.06 -22.09 -2.06
CA SER A 32 -10.12 -21.15 -2.46
C SER A 32 -10.41 -20.10 -1.38
N LEU A 33 -10.35 -20.46 -0.10
CA LEU A 33 -10.53 -19.50 1.00
C LEU A 33 -9.40 -18.45 1.06
N SER A 34 -8.16 -18.84 0.74
CA SER A 34 -7.02 -17.91 0.72
C SER A 34 -7.06 -16.91 -0.45
N PHE A 35 -7.68 -17.25 -1.57
CA PHE A 35 -7.73 -16.36 -2.75
C PHE A 35 -8.79 -15.25 -2.61
N ALA A 36 -9.90 -15.51 -1.91
CA ALA A 36 -10.97 -14.52 -1.72
C ALA A 36 -10.57 -13.33 -0.82
N GLY A 37 -9.57 -13.50 0.05
CA GLY A 37 -9.14 -12.44 0.98
C GLY A 37 -8.33 -11.31 0.33
N ALA A 38 -7.68 -11.55 -0.82
CA ALA A 38 -6.78 -10.57 -1.42
C ALA A 38 -7.50 -9.34 -2.01
N ALA A 39 -8.75 -9.51 -2.49
CA ALA A 39 -9.51 -8.42 -3.10
C ALA A 39 -10.10 -7.43 -2.09
N ALA A 40 -10.19 -7.78 -0.80
CA ALA A 40 -10.83 -6.97 0.22
C ALA A 40 -9.96 -5.81 0.74
N TYR A 41 -8.68 -5.76 0.39
CA TYR A 41 -7.74 -4.71 0.83
C TYR A 41 -7.54 -3.59 -0.21
N ALA A 42 -8.23 -3.64 -1.35
CA ALA A 42 -8.21 -2.55 -2.31
C ALA A 42 -9.07 -1.39 -1.78
N GLN A 43 -8.47 -0.46 -1.06
CA GLN A 43 -9.11 0.81 -0.74
C GLN A 43 -9.32 1.57 -2.05
N ALA A 44 -10.58 1.87 -2.38
CA ALA A 44 -10.85 2.83 -3.45
C ALA A 44 -10.21 4.17 -3.05
N PRO A 45 -9.41 4.82 -3.92
CA PRO A 45 -8.86 6.13 -3.60
C PRO A 45 -10.02 7.07 -3.32
N ALA A 46 -9.89 7.90 -2.28
CA ALA A 46 -10.83 8.99 -2.06
C ALA A 46 -10.92 9.83 -3.34
N GLN A 47 -12.13 10.23 -3.72
CA GLN A 47 -12.33 11.14 -4.85
C GLN A 47 -11.82 12.53 -4.46
N GLU A 48 -10.53 12.74 -4.62
CA GLU A 48 -9.84 14.01 -4.48
C GLU A 48 -10.08 14.84 -5.75
N GLN A 49 -10.43 16.12 -5.60
CA GLN A 49 -10.53 17.03 -6.72
C GLN A 49 -9.13 17.45 -7.18
N ALA A 50 -8.90 17.47 -8.50
CA ALA A 50 -7.66 18.05 -9.02
C ALA A 50 -7.66 19.56 -8.74
N VAL A 51 -6.63 20.04 -8.05
CA VAL A 51 -6.43 21.46 -7.75
C VAL A 51 -5.25 21.98 -8.56
N THR A 52 -5.32 23.23 -9.01
CA THR A 52 -4.21 23.91 -9.68
C THR A 52 -4.02 25.27 -9.03
N TRP A 53 -2.77 25.59 -8.68
CA TRP A 53 -2.38 26.84 -8.03
C TRP A 53 -1.31 27.53 -8.88
N THR A 54 -1.29 28.87 -8.87
CA THR A 54 -0.14 29.65 -9.33
C THR A 54 0.61 30.20 -8.13
N ALA A 55 1.93 30.40 -8.24
CA ALA A 55 2.76 30.85 -7.11
C ALA A 55 2.39 32.25 -6.59
N ASP A 56 1.68 33.04 -7.39
CA ASP A 56 1.18 34.38 -7.10
C ASP A 56 -0.30 34.40 -6.69
N ASP A 57 -0.95 33.25 -6.54
CA ASP A 57 -2.35 33.18 -6.10
C ASP A 57 -2.50 33.81 -4.70
N ALA A 58 -3.43 34.77 -4.59
CA ALA A 58 -3.65 35.56 -3.37
C ALA A 58 -4.17 34.73 -2.18
N GLN A 59 -4.72 33.53 -2.43
CA GLN A 59 -5.20 32.63 -1.39
C GLN A 59 -4.07 31.83 -0.72
N LEU A 60 -2.89 31.81 -1.32
CA LEU A 60 -1.74 31.11 -0.75
C LEU A 60 -1.31 31.74 0.57
N LYS A 61 -1.25 30.90 1.60
CA LYS A 61 -0.79 31.28 2.94
C LYS A 61 0.70 30.97 3.07
N TRP A 62 1.52 31.97 2.79
CA TRP A 62 2.97 31.87 2.93
C TRP A 62 3.39 31.97 4.40
N GLY A 63 4.10 30.95 4.87
CA GLY A 63 4.78 30.93 6.17
C GLY A 63 6.30 30.89 6.01
N PRO A 64 7.06 31.14 7.09
CA PRO A 64 8.50 30.96 7.07
C PRO A 64 8.85 29.47 6.96
N CYS A 65 9.97 29.17 6.33
CA CYS A 65 10.52 27.82 6.40
C CYS A 65 11.03 27.45 7.80
N PRO A 66 11.16 26.14 8.10
CA PRO A 66 11.98 25.65 9.20
C PRO A 66 13.44 26.14 9.12
N SER A 67 14.10 26.20 10.28
CA SER A 67 15.46 26.77 10.42
C SER A 67 16.58 26.02 9.68
N PHE A 68 16.32 24.80 9.20
CA PHE A 68 17.30 24.04 8.41
C PHE A 68 17.35 24.47 6.94
N LEU A 69 16.36 25.25 6.48
CA LEU A 69 16.34 25.81 5.12
C LEU A 69 16.94 27.23 5.08
N PRO A 70 17.32 27.73 3.89
CA PRO A 70 17.91 29.05 3.74
C PRO A 70 17.05 30.18 4.30
N LYS A 71 17.68 31.15 4.98
CA LYS A 71 16.99 32.34 5.49
C LYS A 71 16.24 33.06 4.38
N GLY A 72 14.99 33.44 4.64
CA GLY A 72 14.14 34.14 3.69
C GLY A 72 13.39 33.23 2.71
N CYS A 73 13.48 31.92 2.86
CA CYS A 73 12.57 31.03 2.14
C CYS A 73 11.16 31.02 2.76
N GLY A 74 10.18 30.64 1.94
CA GLY A 74 8.79 30.52 2.34
C GLY A 74 8.15 29.21 1.88
N ILE A 75 7.17 28.76 2.63
CA ILE A 75 6.38 27.55 2.34
C ILE A 75 4.90 27.92 2.34
N ALA A 76 4.16 27.44 1.35
CA ALA A 76 2.70 27.49 1.32
C ALA A 76 2.15 26.07 1.12
N VAL A 77 1.28 25.62 2.02
CA VAL A 77 0.65 24.30 1.94
C VAL A 77 -0.44 24.33 0.87
N LEU A 78 -0.36 23.41 -0.08
CA LEU A 78 -1.33 23.25 -1.17
C LEU A 78 -2.34 22.16 -0.87
N HIS A 79 -1.89 21.08 -0.23
CA HIS A 79 -2.70 19.92 0.10
C HIS A 79 -2.11 19.14 1.29
N GLY A 80 -2.97 18.56 2.13
CA GLY A 80 -2.59 17.79 3.31
C GLY A 80 -2.38 18.61 4.59
N ASP A 81 -1.88 17.94 5.63
CA ASP A 81 -1.57 18.50 6.95
C ASP A 81 -0.05 18.49 7.16
N PRO A 82 0.61 19.65 7.37
CA PRO A 82 2.07 19.71 7.54
C PRO A 82 2.57 19.03 8.82
N ALA A 83 1.69 18.63 9.74
CA ALA A 83 2.03 17.80 10.89
C ALA A 83 2.00 16.28 10.58
N LYS A 84 1.70 15.89 9.34
CA LYS A 84 1.60 14.50 8.87
C LYS A 84 2.43 14.27 7.62
N ASP A 85 2.57 13.00 7.26
CA ASP A 85 3.24 12.60 6.01
C ASP A 85 2.40 12.95 4.78
N ASN A 86 3.07 13.07 3.62
CA ASN A 86 2.47 13.31 2.29
C ASN A 86 1.73 14.67 2.17
N VAL A 87 2.45 15.75 2.44
CA VAL A 87 1.98 17.13 2.24
C VAL A 87 2.55 17.71 0.95
N ASP A 88 1.71 18.38 0.17
CA ASP A 88 2.14 19.12 -1.02
C ASP A 88 2.32 20.59 -0.67
N VAL A 89 3.45 21.16 -1.07
CA VAL A 89 3.78 22.56 -0.77
C VAL A 89 4.36 23.27 -1.98
N PHE A 90 4.14 24.58 -2.07
CA PHE A 90 5.08 25.45 -2.77
C PHE A 90 6.24 25.80 -1.85
N LEU A 91 7.45 25.65 -2.37
CA LEU A 91 8.69 26.04 -1.72
C LEU A 91 9.32 27.21 -2.49
N LYS A 92 9.37 28.39 -1.86
CA LYS A 92 10.01 29.60 -2.39
C LYS A 92 11.37 29.77 -1.75
N VAL A 93 12.44 29.64 -2.53
CA VAL A 93 13.82 29.76 -2.02
C VAL A 93 14.50 31.00 -2.62
N PRO A 94 15.26 31.79 -1.83
CA PRO A 94 16.02 32.91 -2.38
C PRO A 94 17.04 32.47 -3.43
N ALA A 95 17.25 33.32 -4.43
CA ALA A 95 18.25 33.07 -5.47
C ALA A 95 19.64 32.83 -4.86
N LYS A 96 20.42 31.93 -5.47
CA LYS A 96 21.77 31.53 -5.04
C LYS A 96 21.84 30.87 -3.64
N SER A 97 20.73 30.37 -3.14
CA SER A 97 20.73 29.54 -1.93
C SER A 97 21.26 28.13 -2.22
N SER A 98 21.81 27.49 -1.18
CA SER A 98 22.17 26.07 -1.23
C SER A 98 21.15 25.26 -0.42
N LEU A 99 20.61 24.20 -1.04
CA LEU A 99 19.85 23.17 -0.34
C LEU A 99 20.81 22.00 -0.10
N PRO A 100 21.24 21.74 1.15
CA PRO A 100 22.19 20.68 1.44
C PRO A 100 21.59 19.31 1.11
N LEU A 101 22.45 18.33 0.84
CA LEU A 101 22.03 16.94 0.64
C LEU A 101 21.25 16.45 1.86
N HIS A 102 20.06 15.90 1.63
CA HIS A 102 19.22 15.31 2.66
C HIS A 102 18.46 14.10 2.09
N TRP A 103 17.84 13.32 2.99
CA TRP A 103 17.06 12.13 2.67
C TRP A 103 15.62 12.31 3.12
N HIS A 104 14.68 11.85 2.30
CA HIS A 104 13.27 11.87 2.61
C HIS A 104 12.83 10.50 3.14
N THR A 105 11.97 10.49 4.14
CA THR A 105 11.30 9.28 4.63
C THR A 105 10.08 8.92 3.78
N SER A 106 9.47 9.92 3.13
CA SER A 106 8.38 9.78 2.16
C SER A 106 8.89 9.97 0.73
N ALA A 107 8.09 9.56 -0.26
CA ALA A 107 8.39 9.89 -1.65
C ALA A 107 8.25 11.41 -1.87
N GLU A 108 9.17 11.99 -2.63
CA GLU A 108 9.11 13.40 -3.05
C GLU A 108 8.75 13.49 -4.54
N ARG A 109 7.92 14.47 -4.88
CA ARG A 109 7.63 14.85 -6.26
C ARG A 109 7.84 16.35 -6.42
N MET A 110 8.74 16.73 -7.32
CA MET A 110 8.89 18.11 -7.78
C MET A 110 8.29 18.22 -9.19
N VAL A 111 7.54 19.29 -9.43
CA VAL A 111 6.87 19.60 -10.71
C VAL A 111 7.17 21.03 -11.14
#